data_AF-A0A929HAZ1-F1
#
_entry.id   AF-A0A929HAZ1-F1
#
_cell.length_a   1.000
_cell.length_b   1.000
_cell.length_c   1.000
_cell.angle_alpha   90.00
_cell.angle_beta   90.00
_cell.angle_gamma   90.00
#
_symmetry.space_group_name_H-M   'P 1'
#
loop_
_entity.id
_entity.type
_entity.pdbx_description
1 polymer ?
#
loop_
_entity_poly.entity_id
_entity_poly.type
_entity_poly.pdbx_seq_one_letter_code
_entity_poly.pdbx_strand_id
1 'polypeptide(L)'
;MADDTKKTFLEVAVAAPIDRSLTYLSPADCEQELVPGLRVLVPLGRRKITGYILSTRDSTLSEQQLKPIYEVLDRSPIFPAEQVEFFRWIARYYHYPIGEVLKTALPAGLTAKSGRRILVTPVGIEHINSLSDAQLSKTPWIATLLAKGQLTPSFTGKLWQTKDRRLLEEWQEHGFITIQAELVGGTAKA
;
A
#
# COMPACT_ATOMS: atom_id res chain seq x y z
N MET A 1 -6.76 -24.89 -27.31
CA MET A 1 -7.38 -25.44 -26.09
C MET A 1 -7.05 -24.45 -24.99
N ALA A 2 -8.05 -23.72 -24.48
CA ALA A 2 -7.82 -22.75 -23.42
C ALA A 2 -7.39 -23.53 -22.17
N ASP A 3 -6.22 -23.17 -21.64
CA ASP A 3 -5.71 -23.71 -20.39
C ASP A 3 -6.70 -23.29 -19.28
N ASP A 4 -7.50 -24.25 -18.80
CA ASP A 4 -8.44 -24.07 -17.70
C ASP A 4 -7.62 -24.09 -16.39
N THR A 5 -6.71 -23.12 -16.26
CA THR A 5 -5.86 -22.98 -15.08
C THR A 5 -6.78 -22.63 -13.92
N LYS A 6 -7.10 -23.61 -13.09
CA LYS A 6 -7.91 -23.48 -11.88
C LYS A 6 -7.44 -22.27 -11.06
N LYS A 7 -8.25 -21.19 -11.01
CA LYS A 7 -7.92 -19.96 -10.28
C LYS A 7 -8.54 -19.96 -8.90
N THR A 8 -7.78 -19.50 -7.91
CA THR A 8 -8.25 -19.36 -6.54
C THR A 8 -8.72 -17.94 -6.31
N PHE A 9 -9.97 -17.80 -5.86
CA PHE A 9 -10.53 -16.51 -5.43
C PHE A 9 -10.23 -16.33 -3.95
N LEU A 10 -9.71 -15.16 -3.61
CA LEU A 10 -9.28 -14.81 -2.27
C LEU A 10 -10.26 -13.78 -1.71
N GLU A 11 -10.92 -14.11 -0.60
CA GLU A 11 -11.60 -13.10 0.20
C GLU A 11 -10.55 -12.41 1.08
N VAL A 12 -10.38 -11.10 0.90
CA VAL A 12 -9.30 -10.33 1.54
C VAL A 12 -9.87 -9.17 2.34
N ALA A 13 -9.52 -9.10 3.62
CA ALA A 13 -9.68 -7.89 4.44
C ALA A 13 -8.55 -6.91 4.13
N VAL A 14 -8.84 -5.74 3.58
CA VAL A 14 -7.80 -4.73 3.31
C VAL A 14 -7.56 -3.86 4.53
N ALA A 15 -6.30 -3.53 4.82
CA ALA A 15 -5.86 -2.75 5.98
C ALA A 15 -6.23 -1.25 5.88
N ALA A 16 -7.52 -0.96 5.67
CA ALA A 16 -8.13 0.34 5.47
C ALA A 16 -9.54 0.34 6.09
N PRO A 17 -10.14 1.52 6.34
CA PRO A 17 -11.48 1.64 6.90
C PRO A 17 -12.55 1.28 5.84
N ILE A 18 -12.70 -0.01 5.57
CA ILE A 18 -13.70 -0.60 4.67
C ILE A 18 -14.40 -1.72 5.44
N ASP A 19 -15.71 -1.58 5.64
CA ASP A 19 -16.52 -2.47 6.49
C ASP A 19 -16.79 -3.86 5.88
N ARG A 20 -16.15 -4.17 4.74
CA ARG A 20 -16.32 -5.43 4.02
C ARG A 20 -14.97 -5.96 3.51
N SER A 21 -14.91 -7.27 3.34
CA SER A 21 -13.85 -7.89 2.55
C SER A 21 -14.04 -7.64 1.06
N LEU A 22 -12.96 -7.78 0.30
CA LEU A 22 -12.92 -7.63 -1.15
C LEU A 22 -12.42 -8.95 -1.75
N THR A 23 -12.88 -9.29 -2.96
CA THR A 23 -12.42 -10.50 -3.66
C THR A 23 -11.28 -10.16 -4.62
N TYR A 24 -10.21 -10.95 -4.59
CA TYR A 24 -9.08 -10.87 -5.52
C TYR A 24 -8.78 -12.24 -6.14
N LEU A 25 -7.99 -12.25 -7.20
CA LEU A 25 -7.45 -13.46 -7.81
C LEU A 25 -6.08 -13.81 -7.23
N SER A 26 -5.77 -15.11 -7.16
CA SER A 26 -4.40 -15.59 -7.00
C SER A 26 -3.51 -15.05 -8.13
N PRO A 27 -2.22 -14.76 -7.86
CA PRO A 27 -1.26 -14.46 -8.91
C PRO A 27 -1.13 -15.66 -9.86
N ALA A 28 -0.88 -15.39 -11.14
CA ALA A 28 -0.71 -16.45 -12.15
C ALA A 28 0.46 -17.39 -11.80
N ASP A 29 1.54 -16.85 -11.24
CA ASP A 29 2.79 -17.56 -10.98
C ASP A 29 2.99 -17.88 -9.48
N CYS A 30 1.89 -18.03 -8.71
CA CYS A 30 1.99 -18.29 -7.27
C CYS A 30 2.12 -19.79 -6.99
N GLU A 31 3.33 -20.24 -6.66
CA GLU A 31 3.59 -21.62 -6.22
C GLU A 31 3.22 -21.85 -4.75
N GLN A 32 3.16 -20.79 -3.94
CA GLN A 32 2.81 -20.88 -2.53
C GLN A 32 1.31 -21.14 -2.35
N GLU A 33 0.98 -22.07 -1.44
CA GLU A 33 -0.40 -22.31 -1.03
C GLU A 33 -1.00 -21.07 -0.35
N LEU A 34 -2.14 -20.62 -0.86
CA LEU A 34 -2.86 -19.45 -0.35
C LEU A 34 -3.87 -19.89 0.69
N VAL A 35 -3.54 -19.64 1.96
CA VAL A 35 -4.37 -20.00 3.12
C VAL A 35 -4.82 -18.76 3.90
N PRO A 36 -5.94 -18.86 4.66
CA PRO A 36 -6.35 -17.81 5.59
C PRO A 36 -5.24 -17.40 6.55
N GLY A 37 -5.18 -16.10 6.84
CA GLY A 37 -4.19 -15.51 7.75
C GLY A 37 -2.87 -15.10 7.10
N LEU A 38 -2.64 -15.39 5.83
CA LEU A 38 -1.54 -14.80 5.06
C LEU A 38 -1.79 -13.31 4.79
N ARG A 39 -0.72 -12.52 4.81
CA ARG A 39 -0.77 -11.14 4.33
C ARG A 39 -0.41 -11.09 2.86
N VAL A 40 -1.14 -10.26 2.14
CA VAL A 40 -1.00 -10.06 0.70
C VAL A 40 -0.93 -8.58 0.39
N LEU A 41 -0.17 -8.19 -0.62
CA LEU A 41 -0.23 -6.84 -1.16
C LEU A 41 -1.27 -6.79 -2.27
N VAL A 42 -2.25 -5.89 -2.17
CA VAL A 42 -3.37 -5.83 -3.12
C VAL A 42 -3.59 -4.43 -3.70
N PRO A 43 -4.15 -4.33 -4.92
CA PRO A 43 -4.56 -3.05 -5.49
C PRO A 43 -5.86 -2.54 -4.85
N LEU A 44 -5.81 -1.35 -4.25
CA LEU A 44 -6.99 -0.63 -3.75
C LEU A 44 -7.05 0.77 -4.35
N GLY A 45 -7.86 0.96 -5.40
CA GLY A 45 -7.86 2.20 -6.18
C GLY A 45 -6.50 2.43 -6.85
N ARG A 46 -5.86 3.58 -6.55
CA ARG A 46 -4.53 3.96 -7.07
C ARG A 46 -3.36 3.55 -6.15
N ARG A 47 -3.63 2.92 -5.02
CA ARG A 47 -2.61 2.53 -4.02
C ARG A 47 -2.48 1.00 -3.94
N LYS A 48 -1.28 0.54 -3.59
CA LYS A 48 -1.03 -0.82 -3.10
C LYS A 48 -1.13 -0.82 -1.57
N ILE A 49 -1.83 -1.79 -1.00
CA ILE A 49 -2.06 -1.87 0.44
C ILE A 49 -2.00 -3.32 0.91
N THR A 50 -1.58 -3.55 2.15
CA THR A 50 -1.72 -4.86 2.77
C THR A 50 -3.18 -5.25 2.89
N GLY A 51 -3.47 -6.50 2.57
CA GLY A 51 -4.68 -7.20 2.96
C GLY A 51 -4.33 -8.52 3.63
N TYR A 52 -5.35 -9.13 4.22
CA TYR A 52 -5.27 -10.39 4.95
C TYR A 52 -6.24 -11.37 4.30
N ILE A 53 -5.78 -12.55 3.90
CA ILE A 53 -6.64 -13.59 3.35
C ILE A 53 -7.55 -14.09 4.48
N LEU A 54 -8.86 -14.04 4.27
CA LEU A 54 -9.85 -14.52 5.22
C LEU A 54 -10.42 -15.88 4.82
N SER A 55 -10.54 -16.12 3.52
CA SER A 55 -10.97 -17.41 2.97
C SER A 55 -10.47 -17.54 1.53
N THR A 56 -10.33 -18.77 1.07
CA THR A 56 -10.00 -19.11 -0.31
C THR A 56 -11.08 -20.02 -0.87
N ARG A 57 -11.40 -19.84 -2.15
CA ARG A 57 -12.35 -20.70 -2.86
C ARG A 57 -11.89 -20.90 -4.30
N ASP A 58 -12.01 -22.13 -4.77
CA ASP A 58 -11.82 -22.41 -6.20
C ASP A 58 -13.00 -21.88 -6.99
N SER A 59 -12.73 -21.30 -8.16
CA SER A 59 -13.80 -20.84 -9.05
C SER A 59 -13.44 -21.03 -10.51
N THR A 60 -14.43 -21.44 -11.30
CA THR A 60 -14.38 -21.52 -12.76
C THR A 60 -14.93 -20.25 -13.43
N LEU A 61 -15.29 -19.22 -12.65
CA LEU A 61 -15.85 -17.98 -13.16
C LEU A 61 -14.80 -17.20 -13.97
N SER A 62 -15.22 -16.69 -15.13
CA SER A 62 -14.34 -15.94 -16.03
C SER A 62 -13.80 -14.66 -15.36
N GLU A 63 -12.54 -14.34 -15.68
CA GLU A 63 -11.67 -13.30 -15.09
C GLU A 63 -12.22 -11.87 -15.05
N GLN A 64 -13.35 -11.60 -15.69
CA GLN A 64 -13.62 -10.31 -16.33
C GLN A 64 -13.78 -9.10 -15.39
N GLN A 65 -13.69 -9.26 -14.06
CA GLN A 65 -13.86 -8.16 -13.11
C GLN A 65 -12.95 -8.17 -11.87
N LEU A 66 -12.15 -9.22 -11.64
CA LEU A 66 -11.34 -9.30 -10.42
C LEU A 66 -9.88 -8.93 -10.69
N LYS A 67 -9.29 -8.14 -9.80
CA LYS A 67 -7.87 -7.80 -9.85
C LYS A 67 -7.06 -8.92 -9.16
N PRO A 68 -5.89 -9.29 -9.67
CA PRO A 68 -4.98 -10.17 -8.94
C PRO A 68 -4.37 -9.44 -7.75
N ILE A 69 -3.97 -10.19 -6.72
CA ILE A 69 -3.04 -9.67 -5.71
C ILE A 69 -1.66 -9.43 -6.36
N TYR A 70 -0.87 -8.53 -5.79
CA TYR A 70 0.50 -8.26 -6.28
C TYR A 70 1.51 -9.29 -5.79
N GLU A 71 1.47 -9.61 -4.49
CA GLU A 71 2.43 -10.52 -3.86
C GLU A 71 1.86 -11.06 -2.54
N VAL A 72 2.36 -12.22 -2.12
CA VAL A 72 2.20 -12.74 -0.76
C VAL A 72 3.38 -12.23 0.06
N LEU A 73 3.10 -11.64 1.23
CA LEU A 73 4.10 -10.96 2.05
C LEU A 73 4.77 -11.89 3.07
N ASP A 74 4.20 -13.07 3.33
CA ASP A 74 4.68 -14.02 4.33
C ASP A 74 4.77 -15.45 3.76
N ARG A 75 5.75 -16.22 4.23
CA ARG A 75 5.89 -17.65 3.90
C ARG A 75 4.85 -18.54 4.61
N SER A 76 4.42 -18.12 5.79
CA SER A 76 3.46 -18.82 6.64
C SER A 76 2.38 -17.85 7.12
N PRO A 77 1.15 -18.32 7.40
CA PRO A 77 0.09 -17.45 7.89
C PRO A 77 0.51 -16.78 9.21
N ILE A 78 0.39 -15.45 9.27
CA ILE A 78 0.70 -14.70 10.51
C ILE A 78 -0.38 -14.90 11.57
N PHE A 79 -1.59 -15.22 11.12
CA PHE A 79 -2.72 -15.58 11.95
C PHE A 79 -3.17 -17.01 11.62
N PRO A 80 -3.23 -17.93 12.59
CA PRO A 80 -3.94 -19.19 12.42
C PRO A 80 -5.40 -18.98 11.97
N ALA A 81 -5.97 -19.93 11.24
CA ALA A 81 -7.33 -19.83 10.71
C ALA A 81 -8.39 -19.59 11.80
N GLU A 82 -8.22 -20.21 12.98
CA GLU A 82 -9.08 -19.98 14.15
C GLU A 82 -9.06 -18.52 14.65
N GLN A 83 -7.90 -17.85 14.56
CA GLN A 83 -7.79 -16.44 14.94
C GLN A 83 -8.46 -15.54 13.91
N VAL A 84 -8.40 -15.89 12.62
CA VAL A 84 -9.14 -15.17 11.57
C VAL A 84 -10.64 -15.14 11.90
N GLU A 85 -11.22 -16.26 12.33
CA GLU A 85 -12.62 -16.33 12.73
C GLU A 85 -12.90 -15.52 14.02
N PHE A 86 -11.98 -15.53 14.98
CA PHE A 86 -12.07 -14.67 16.15
C PHE A 86 -12.07 -13.17 15.77
N PHE A 87 -11.20 -12.74 14.85
CA PHE A 87 -11.18 -11.36 14.38
C PHE A 87 -12.43 -10.98 13.58
N ARG A 88 -13.00 -11.92 12.81
CA ARG A 88 -14.33 -11.73 12.18
C ARG A 88 -15.41 -11.50 13.23
N TRP A 89 -15.38 -12.25 14.33
CA TRP A 89 -16.31 -12.06 15.44
C TRP A 89 -16.13 -10.69 16.09
N ILE A 90 -14.90 -10.27 16.40
CA ILE A 90 -14.60 -8.93 16.96
C ILE A 90 -15.16 -7.84 16.03
N ALA A 91 -14.81 -7.89 14.75
CA ALA A 91 -15.22 -6.90 13.76
C ALA A 91 -16.75 -6.78 13.68
N ARG A 92 -17.45 -7.93 13.69
CA ARG A 92 -18.92 -7.99 13.67
C ARG A 92 -19.53 -7.43 14.95
N TYR A 93 -19.01 -7.84 16.10
CA TYR A 93 -19.55 -7.48 17.42
C TYR A 93 -19.39 -5.98 17.70
N TYR A 94 -18.22 -5.42 17.39
CA TYR A 94 -17.92 -4.00 17.60
C TYR A 94 -18.25 -3.10 16.40
N HIS A 95 -18.87 -3.65 15.35
CA HIS A 95 -19.15 -2.93 14.10
C HIS A 95 -17.94 -2.15 13.57
N TYR A 96 -16.77 -2.80 13.57
CA TYR A 96 -15.50 -2.18 13.20
C TYR A 96 -14.90 -2.87 11.96
N PRO A 97 -14.26 -2.13 11.03
CA PRO A 97 -13.68 -2.72 9.82
C PRO A 97 -12.71 -3.85 10.15
N ILE A 98 -12.97 -5.07 9.64
CA ILE A 98 -12.14 -6.26 9.92
C ILE A 98 -10.67 -6.05 9.53
N GLY A 99 -10.40 -5.33 8.45
CA GLY A 99 -9.04 -5.04 8.04
C GLY A 99 -8.28 -4.10 8.99
N GLU A 100 -8.98 -3.19 9.67
CA GLU A 100 -8.40 -2.37 10.75
C GLU A 100 -8.24 -3.19 12.03
N VAL A 101 -9.17 -4.11 12.35
CA VAL A 101 -9.00 -5.07 13.47
C VAL A 101 -7.70 -5.87 13.29
N LEU A 102 -7.53 -6.53 12.15
CA LEU A 102 -6.36 -7.37 11.85
C LEU A 102 -5.05 -6.57 11.84
N LYS A 103 -5.08 -5.36 11.27
CA LYS A 103 -3.93 -4.44 11.29
C LYS A 103 -3.55 -4.03 12.71
N THR A 104 -4.54 -3.76 13.57
CA THR A 104 -4.32 -3.33 14.96
C THR A 104 -3.80 -4.46 15.84
N ALA A 105 -4.12 -5.71 15.49
CA ALA A 105 -3.59 -6.89 16.16
C ALA A 105 -2.07 -7.11 15.93
N LEU A 106 -1.47 -6.46 14.93
CA LEU A 106 -0.05 -6.60 14.60
C LEU A 106 0.79 -5.44 15.16
N PRO A 107 2.07 -5.71 15.54
CA PRO A 107 3.05 -4.67 15.80
C PRO A 107 3.19 -3.65 14.65
N ALA A 108 3.56 -2.41 15.01
CA ALA A 108 3.81 -1.36 14.04
C ALA A 108 4.94 -1.76 13.05
N GLY A 109 4.81 -1.34 11.78
CA GLY A 109 5.80 -1.59 10.73
C GLY A 109 5.57 -2.85 9.88
N LEU A 110 4.75 -3.78 10.37
CA LEU A 110 4.40 -4.99 9.63
C LEU A 110 3.44 -4.72 8.46
N THR A 111 2.57 -3.73 8.54
CA THR A 111 1.62 -3.40 7.46
C THR A 111 2.29 -2.59 6.35
N ALA A 112 2.47 -3.20 5.17
CA ALA A 112 2.94 -2.55 3.95
C ALA A 112 1.87 -1.63 3.34
N LYS A 113 2.27 -0.45 2.87
CA LYS A 113 1.41 0.45 2.08
C LYS A 113 2.22 1.26 1.08
N SER A 114 1.57 1.69 -0.01
CA SER A 114 2.19 2.65 -0.94
C SER A 114 2.42 4.00 -0.27
N GLY A 115 3.66 4.46 -0.35
CA GLY A 115 4.11 5.80 -0.05
C GLY A 115 4.70 6.48 -1.29
N ARG A 116 5.06 7.76 -1.14
CA ARG A 116 5.64 8.58 -2.20
C ARG A 116 7.00 9.07 -1.77
N ARG A 117 8.05 8.66 -2.47
CA ARG A 117 9.38 9.25 -2.34
C ARG A 117 9.51 10.37 -3.36
N ILE A 118 9.99 11.53 -2.93
CA ILE A 118 10.24 12.66 -3.82
C ILE A 118 11.75 12.80 -3.95
N LEU A 119 12.25 12.88 -5.18
CA LEU A 119 13.65 13.11 -5.50
C LEU A 119 13.77 14.46 -6.20
N VAL A 120 14.80 15.22 -5.86
CA VAL A 120 15.12 16.44 -6.61
C VAL A 120 15.91 16.08 -7.87
N THR A 121 15.59 16.74 -8.98
CA THR A 121 16.35 16.59 -10.23
C THR A 121 17.46 17.64 -10.29
N PRO A 122 18.46 17.50 -11.19
CA PRO A 122 19.47 18.55 -11.38
C PRO A 122 18.85 19.92 -11.71
N VAL A 123 17.85 19.96 -12.59
CA VAL A 123 17.10 21.19 -12.92
C VAL A 123 16.34 21.72 -11.70
N GLY A 124 15.82 20.83 -10.85
CA GLY A 124 15.20 21.22 -9.59
C GLY A 124 16.15 21.87 -8.60
N ILE A 125 17.41 21.41 -8.55
CA ILE A 125 18.44 22.02 -7.70
C ILE A 125 18.72 23.46 -8.17
N GLU A 126 18.89 23.65 -9.48
CA GLU A 126 19.07 24.98 -10.07
C GLU A 126 17.86 25.89 -9.78
N HIS A 127 16.65 25.36 -9.94
CA HIS A 127 15.43 26.09 -9.63
C HIS A 127 15.38 26.50 -8.15
N ILE A 128 15.67 25.59 -7.22
CA ILE A 128 15.70 25.88 -5.77
C ILE A 128 16.70 26.99 -5.46
N ASN A 129 17.90 26.95 -6.05
CA ASN A 129 18.94 27.95 -5.84
C ASN A 129 18.56 29.34 -6.40
N SER A 130 17.60 29.41 -7.31
CA SER A 130 17.06 30.68 -7.85
C SER A 130 15.95 31.29 -7.00
N LEU A 131 15.44 30.58 -5.98
CA LEU A 131 14.36 31.06 -5.12
C LEU A 131 14.85 32.11 -4.13
N SER A 132 13.99 33.08 -3.82
CA SER A 132 14.26 34.08 -2.78
C SER A 132 14.11 33.50 -1.36
N ASP A 133 14.78 34.12 -0.38
CA ASP A 133 14.69 33.75 1.04
C ASP A 133 13.25 33.76 1.58
N ALA A 134 12.41 34.66 1.05
CA ALA A 134 10.99 34.74 1.39
C ALA A 134 10.21 33.51 0.91
N GLN A 135 10.59 32.90 -0.21
CA GLN A 135 9.98 31.67 -0.73
C GLN A 135 10.46 30.45 0.06
N LEU A 136 11.76 30.37 0.36
CA LEU A 136 12.37 29.30 1.15
C LEU A 136 11.78 29.26 2.58
N SER A 137 11.57 30.42 3.19
CA SER A 137 10.98 30.53 4.54
C SER A 137 9.52 30.04 4.60
N LYS A 138 8.77 30.18 3.50
CA LYS A 138 7.38 29.71 3.42
C LYS A 138 7.26 28.20 3.19
N THR A 139 8.33 27.55 2.77
CA THR A 139 8.35 26.15 2.34
C THR A 139 9.55 25.40 2.93
N PRO A 140 9.56 25.16 4.26
CA PRO A 140 10.71 24.57 4.96
C PRO A 140 11.07 23.16 4.48
N TRP A 141 10.16 22.47 3.79
CA TRP A 141 10.45 21.19 3.16
C TRP A 141 11.45 21.30 2.00
N ILE A 142 11.56 22.45 1.32
CA ILE A 142 12.51 22.67 0.22
C ILE A 142 13.95 22.55 0.73
N ALA A 143 14.24 23.17 1.88
CA ALA A 143 15.55 23.07 2.51
C ALA A 143 15.89 21.61 2.87
N THR A 144 14.90 20.83 3.33
CA THR A 144 15.10 19.40 3.61
C THR A 144 15.35 18.60 2.34
N LEU A 145 14.60 18.90 1.26
CA LEU A 145 14.76 18.24 -0.04
C LEU A 145 16.14 18.53 -0.64
N LEU A 146 16.63 19.77 -0.56
CA LEU A 146 17.96 20.15 -1.03
C LEU A 146 19.06 19.47 -0.20
N ALA A 147 18.95 19.50 1.13
CA ALA A 147 19.96 18.93 2.02
C ALA A 147 20.08 17.40 1.91
N LYS A 148 18.96 16.70 1.68
CA LYS A 148 18.93 15.22 1.64
C LYS A 148 18.86 14.66 0.22
N GLY A 149 18.66 15.49 -0.79
CA GLY A 149 18.34 15.10 -2.16
C GLY A 149 16.99 14.39 -2.34
N GLN A 150 16.25 14.17 -1.24
CA GLN A 150 15.01 13.41 -1.24
C GLN A 150 14.10 13.74 -0.05
N LEU A 151 12.79 13.52 -0.23
CA LEU A 151 11.81 13.44 0.86
C LEU A 151 11.32 12.00 1.01
N THR A 152 11.37 11.50 2.24
CA THR A 152 10.93 10.15 2.57
C THR A 152 9.41 10.03 2.50
N PRO A 153 8.87 8.81 2.28
CA PRO A 153 7.43 8.60 2.26
C PRO A 153 6.67 9.04 3.51
N SER A 154 7.28 8.95 4.68
CA SER A 154 6.68 9.39 5.95
C SER A 154 6.52 10.92 6.01
N PHE A 155 7.51 11.65 5.48
CA PHE A 155 7.47 13.10 5.38
C PHE A 155 6.52 13.56 4.28
N THR A 156 6.66 12.98 3.08
CA THR A 156 5.79 13.27 1.93
C THR A 156 4.32 12.99 2.25
N GLY A 157 4.01 11.94 3.02
CA GLY A 157 2.64 11.63 3.42
C GLY A 157 1.96 12.72 4.27
N LYS A 158 2.73 13.44 5.09
CA LYS A 158 2.23 14.61 5.84
C LYS A 158 2.12 15.83 4.92
N LEU A 159 3.14 16.05 4.09
CA LEU A 159 3.18 17.16 3.15
C LEU A 159 2.04 17.10 2.11
N TRP A 160 1.64 15.89 1.69
CA TRP A 160 0.55 15.69 0.73
C TRP A 160 -0.84 16.09 1.23
N GLN A 161 -0.97 16.30 2.55
CA GLN A 161 -2.22 16.74 3.21
C GLN A 161 -2.27 18.26 3.37
N THR A 162 -1.20 18.98 3.05
CA THR A 162 -1.15 20.45 3.14
C THR A 162 -1.42 21.09 1.77
N LYS A 163 -1.48 22.43 1.76
CA LYS A 163 -1.56 23.24 0.54
C LYS A 163 -0.37 23.05 -0.42
N ASP A 164 0.75 22.53 0.08
CA ASP A 164 1.98 22.35 -0.69
C ASP A 164 1.88 21.22 -1.72
N ARG A 165 0.85 20.38 -1.63
CA ARG A 165 0.56 19.35 -2.63
C ARG A 165 0.53 19.91 -4.05
N ARG A 166 -0.14 21.07 -4.26
CA ARG A 166 -0.25 21.67 -5.59
C ARG A 166 1.11 22.09 -6.14
N LEU A 167 1.94 22.67 -5.28
CA LEU A 167 3.31 23.06 -5.65
C LEU A 167 4.16 21.85 -6.04
N LEU A 168 4.02 20.72 -5.34
CA LEU A 168 4.69 19.47 -5.71
C LEU A 168 4.20 18.91 -7.06
N GLU A 169 2.89 18.98 -7.32
CA GLU A 169 2.34 18.57 -8.62
C GLU A 169 2.88 19.46 -9.75
N GLU A 170 2.90 20.79 -9.57
CA GLU A 170 3.48 21.75 -10.51
C GLU A 170 4.99 21.51 -10.74
N TRP A 171 5.76 21.26 -9.67
CA TRP A 171 7.19 20.98 -9.76
C TRP A 171 7.50 19.65 -10.45
N GLN A 172 6.64 18.66 -10.31
CA GLN A 172 6.76 17.40 -11.04
C GLN A 172 6.51 17.62 -12.54
N GLU A 173 5.50 18.40 -12.91
CA GLU A 173 5.20 18.73 -14.31
C GLU A 173 6.34 19.48 -14.98
N HIS A 174 7.01 20.38 -14.26
CA HIS A 174 8.16 21.14 -14.74
C HIS A 174 9.49 20.35 -14.67
N GLY A 175 9.46 19.12 -14.16
CA GLY A 175 10.64 18.26 -14.06
C GLY A 175 11.63 18.64 -12.97
N PHE A 176 11.26 19.50 -12.02
CA PHE A 176 12.11 19.87 -10.87
C PHE A 176 12.22 18.74 -9.84
N ILE A 177 11.18 17.91 -9.75
CA ILE A 177 11.18 16.73 -8.88
C ILE A 177 10.64 15.51 -9.61
N THR A 178 11.03 14.34 -9.12
CA THR A 178 10.46 13.06 -9.52
C THR A 178 9.76 12.43 -8.33
N ILE A 179 8.50 12.04 -8.52
CA ILE A 179 7.71 11.35 -7.48
C ILE A 179 7.64 9.87 -7.81
N GLN A 180 8.27 9.06 -6.97
CA GLN A 180 8.33 7.61 -7.10
C GLN A 180 7.40 6.96 -6.08
N ALA A 181 6.66 5.94 -6.52
CA ALA A 181 5.91 5.09 -5.60
C ALA A 181 6.89 4.13 -4.90
N GLU A 182 6.81 4.05 -3.58
CA GLU A 182 7.63 3.18 -2.75
C GLU A 182 6.73 2.40 -1.78
N LEU A 183 7.05 1.15 -1.47
CA LEU A 183 6.36 0.42 -0.41
C LEU A 183 6.97 0.80 0.94
N VAL A 184 6.11 1.21 1.87
CA VAL A 184 6.49 1.61 3.24
C VAL A 184 5.99 0.56 4.21
N GLY A 185 6.86 0.08 5.08
CA GLY A 185 6.58 -1.05 5.97
C GLY A 185 6.54 -2.37 5.19
N GLY A 186 6.06 -3.44 5.82
CA GLY A 186 5.94 -4.74 5.14
C GLY A 186 7.16 -5.64 5.24
N THR A 187 8.14 -5.33 6.08
CA THR A 187 9.22 -6.28 6.35
C THR A 187 8.67 -7.48 7.14
N ALA A 188 8.46 -8.60 6.46
CA ALA A 188 8.69 -9.91 7.04
C ALA A 188 9.35 -10.81 5.99
N LYS A 189 10.63 -11.13 6.22
CA LYS A 189 11.32 -12.22 5.54
C LYS A 189 12.24 -12.91 6.56
N ALA A 190 11.74 -14.00 7.13
CA ALA A 190 12.48 -15.19 7.51
C ALA A 190 11.56 -16.38 7.19
#